data_AF-A0A920L133-F1
#
_entry.id   AF-A0A920L133-F1
#
_cell.length_a   1.000
_cell.length_b   1.000
_cell.length_c   1.000
_cell.angle_alpha   90.00
_cell.angle_beta   90.00
_cell.angle_gamma   90.00
#
_symmetry.space_group_name_H-M   'P 1'
#
loop_
_entity.id
_entity.type
_entity.pdbx_description
1 polymer ?
#
loop_
_entity_poly.entity_id
_entity_poly.type
_entity_poly.pdbx_seq_one_letter_code
_entity_poly.pdbx_strand_id
1 'polypeptide(L)'
;MKSINIGILLCLLTVAIASFFVFSKNTKGTATELKVGEPIESVLVPDQISDLGLLGKNIFELKCQSCHGINAAGRHEIGPPLVHKIYEPSHHSDQSFYRACGVGREITPLAFR
;
A
#
# COMPACT_ATOMS: atom_id res chain seq x y z
N MET A 1 56.23 -12.72 -5.01
CA MET A 1 54.92 -13.40 -4.91
C MET A 1 54.47 -13.31 -3.46
N LYS A 2 53.49 -12.46 -3.12
CA LYS A 2 53.01 -12.33 -1.73
C LYS A 2 52.09 -13.51 -1.43
N SER A 3 52.44 -14.34 -0.45
CA SER A 3 51.59 -15.43 0.00
C SER A 3 50.29 -14.85 0.56
N ILE A 4 49.19 -15.11 -0.14
CA ILE A 4 47.87 -14.70 0.32
C ILE A 4 47.51 -15.59 1.50
N ASN A 5 47.18 -14.97 2.64
CA ASN A 5 46.82 -15.68 3.86
C ASN A 5 45.47 -16.37 3.67
N ILE A 6 45.47 -17.71 3.69
CA ILE A 6 44.28 -18.56 3.57
C ILE A 6 43.17 -18.16 4.54
N GLY A 7 43.51 -17.65 5.73
CA GLY A 7 42.53 -17.14 6.70
C GLY A 7 41.75 -15.92 6.20
N ILE A 8 42.38 -15.05 5.40
CA ILE A 8 41.71 -13.88 4.81
C ILE A 8 40.72 -14.34 3.73
N LEU A 9 41.11 -15.33 2.91
CA LEU A 9 40.23 -15.87 1.87
C LEU A 9 38.98 -16.52 2.47
N LEU A 10 39.14 -17.28 3.56
CA LEU A 10 38.03 -17.91 4.28
C LEU A 10 37.08 -16.88 4.90
N CYS A 11 37.60 -15.83 5.54
CA CYS A 11 36.77 -14.75 6.08
C CYS A 11 36.00 -13.99 5.00
N LEU A 12 36.63 -13.69 3.86
CA LEU A 12 35.94 -12.99 2.78
C LEU A 12 34.83 -13.86 2.17
N LEU A 13 35.07 -15.17 2.07
CA LEU A 13 34.07 -16.11 1.56
C LEU A 13 32.86 -16.21 2.50
N THR A 14 33.08 -16.30 3.82
CA THR A 14 31.97 -16.38 4.78
C THR A 14 31.15 -15.10 4.83
N VAL A 15 31.79 -13.93 4.76
CA VAL A 15 31.10 -12.63 4.68
C VAL A 15 30.30 -12.50 3.39
N ALA A 16 30.86 -12.93 2.25
CA ALA A 16 30.16 -12.91 0.97
C ALA A 16 28.92 -13.83 0.98
N ILE A 17 29.04 -15.05 1.52
CA ILE A 17 27.93 -16.01 1.63
C ILE A 17 26.84 -15.47 2.57
N ALA A 18 27.21 -14.93 3.74
CA ALA A 18 26.26 -14.36 4.68
C ALA A 18 25.51 -13.15 4.07
N SER A 19 26.24 -12.27 3.39
CA SER A 19 25.66 -11.11 2.70
C SER A 19 24.71 -11.53 1.59
N PHE A 20 25.09 -12.53 0.79
CA PHE A 20 24.23 -13.09 -0.25
C PHE A 20 22.96 -13.73 0.33
N PHE A 21 23.05 -14.44 1.46
CA PHE A 21 21.88 -15.01 2.13
C PHE A 21 20.93 -13.95 2.68
N VAL A 22 21.46 -12.88 3.28
CA VAL A 22 20.67 -11.73 3.74
C VAL A 22 19.98 -11.05 2.55
N PHE A 23 20.69 -10.83 1.45
CA PHE A 23 20.14 -10.19 0.26
C PHE A 23 19.12 -11.08 -0.47
N SER A 24 19.38 -12.37 -0.60
CA SER A 24 18.50 -13.36 -1.26
C SER A 24 17.18 -13.58 -0.51
N LYS A 25 17.17 -13.40 0.82
CA LYS A 25 15.90 -13.39 1.58
C LYS A 25 15.01 -12.19 1.26
N ASN A 26 15.58 -11.09 0.74
CA ASN A 26 14.85 -9.86 0.45
C ASN A 26 14.13 -9.88 -0.91
N THR A 27 14.38 -10.90 -1.75
CA THR A 27 13.75 -11.03 -3.08
C THR A 27 12.58 -12.00 -3.13
N LYS A 28 12.17 -12.59 -2.00
CA LYS A 28 10.89 -13.32 -1.89
C LYS A 28 9.72 -12.39 -1.58
N GLY A 29 9.66 -11.25 -2.28
CA GLY A 29 8.40 -10.56 -2.49
C GLY A 29 7.68 -11.30 -3.62
N THR A 30 7.05 -12.42 -3.31
CA THR A 30 6.06 -13.00 -4.24
C THR A 30 4.98 -11.93 -4.35
N ALA A 31 4.99 -11.15 -5.43
CA ALA A 31 3.86 -10.30 -5.78
C ALA A 31 2.70 -11.27 -5.98
N THR A 32 1.95 -11.50 -4.90
CA THR A 32 0.76 -12.33 -4.94
C THR A 32 -0.21 -11.45 -5.70
N GLU A 33 -0.48 -11.83 -6.95
CA GLU A 33 -1.46 -11.14 -7.78
C GLU A 33 -2.76 -11.06 -6.98
N LEU A 34 -3.17 -9.84 -6.65
CA LEU A 34 -4.38 -9.60 -5.86
C LEU A 34 -5.57 -10.16 -6.64
N LYS A 35 -6.43 -10.92 -5.98
CA LYS A 35 -7.67 -11.37 -6.62
C LYS A 35 -8.66 -10.22 -6.69
N VAL A 36 -9.57 -10.28 -7.67
CA VAL A 36 -10.65 -9.31 -7.81
C VAL A 36 -11.41 -9.16 -6.48
N GLY A 37 -11.53 -7.92 -6.01
CA GLY A 37 -12.23 -7.58 -4.79
C GLY A 37 -11.44 -7.75 -3.49
N GLU A 38 -10.21 -8.27 -3.52
CA GLU A 38 -9.33 -8.27 -2.35
C GLU A 38 -8.92 -6.84 -1.96
N PRO A 39 -8.65 -6.58 -0.66
CA PRO A 39 -8.15 -5.29 -0.21
C PRO A 39 -6.83 -4.94 -0.90
N ILE A 40 -6.71 -3.69 -1.35
CA ILE A 40 -5.47 -3.19 -1.97
C ILE A 40 -4.48 -2.77 -0.88
N GLU A 41 -4.98 -2.12 0.18
CA GLU A 41 -4.18 -1.60 1.28
C GLU A 41 -4.50 -2.27 2.63
N SER A 42 -3.49 -2.35 3.50
CA SER A 42 -3.67 -2.75 4.90
C SER A 42 -3.81 -1.51 5.79
N VAL A 43 -5.05 -1.13 6.09
CA VAL A 43 -5.36 0.09 6.84
C VAL A 43 -5.36 -0.15 8.35
N LEU A 44 -4.56 0.64 9.08
CA LEU A 44 -4.55 0.68 10.53
C LEU A 44 -5.58 1.70 11.02
N VAL A 45 -6.60 1.24 11.74
CA VAL A 45 -7.65 2.10 12.29
C VAL A 45 -7.25 2.51 13.71
N PRO A 46 -7.28 3.80 14.07
CA PRO A 46 -7.00 4.25 15.44
C PRO A 46 -8.01 3.70 16.45
N ASP A 47 -7.54 3.40 17.67
CA ASP A 47 -8.40 2.91 18.75
C ASP A 47 -9.40 3.97 19.26
N GLN A 48 -9.10 5.25 19.02
CA GLN A 48 -9.94 6.39 19.39
C GLN A 48 -10.42 7.12 18.14
N ILE A 49 -11.74 7.14 17.95
CA ILE A 49 -12.41 7.86 16.86
C ILE A 49 -13.35 8.87 17.51
N SER A 50 -13.35 10.12 17.04
CA SER A 50 -14.28 11.14 17.51
C SER A 50 -15.73 10.82 17.15
N ASP A 51 -16.70 11.44 17.82
CA ASP A 51 -18.12 11.23 17.51
C ASP A 51 -18.47 11.53 16.04
N LEU A 52 -17.92 12.62 15.50
CA LEU A 52 -18.05 12.95 14.07
C LEU A 52 -17.40 11.88 13.18
N GLY A 53 -16.24 11.36 13.58
CA GLY A 53 -15.56 10.29 12.85
C GLY A 53 -16.37 9.00 12.84
N LEU A 54 -17.05 8.67 13.94
CA LEU A 54 -17.91 7.49 14.02
C LEU A 54 -19.17 7.64 13.14
N LEU A 55 -19.76 8.83 13.10
CA LEU A 55 -20.82 9.16 12.15
C LEU A 55 -20.35 9.00 10.70
N GLY A 56 -19.17 9.54 10.38
CA GLY A 56 -18.55 9.40 9.06
C GLY A 56 -18.30 7.95 8.66
N LYS A 57 -17.79 7.13 9.59
CA LYS A 57 -17.60 5.68 9.41
C LYS A 57 -18.92 5.00 9.05
N ASN A 58 -19.99 5.25 9.81
CA ASN A 58 -21.29 4.62 9.54
C ASN A 58 -21.83 4.99 8.14
N ILE A 59 -21.68 6.25 7.73
CA ILE A 59 -22.08 6.70 6.40
C ILE A 59 -21.22 6.00 5.32
N PHE A 60 -19.91 5.93 5.53
CA PHE A 60 -18.98 5.27 4.62
C PHE A 60 -19.31 3.79 4.44
N GLU A 61 -19.57 3.06 5.54
CA GLU A 61 -19.94 1.64 5.51
C GLU A 61 -21.24 1.41 4.72
N LEU A 62 -22.22 2.31 4.86
CA LEU A 62 -23.51 2.21 4.17
C LEU A 62 -23.48 2.59 2.69
N LYS A 63 -22.57 3.49 2.28
CA LYS A 63 -22.62 4.13 0.95
C LYS A 63 -21.40 3.86 0.08
N CYS A 64 -20.25 3.60 0.66
CA CYS A 64 -18.96 3.65 -0.04
C CYS A 64 -18.21 2.31 0.05
N GLN A 65 -18.36 1.57 1.14
CA GLN A 65 -17.60 0.34 1.40
C GLN A 65 -17.77 -0.73 0.31
N SER A 66 -18.95 -0.81 -0.32
CA SER A 66 -19.18 -1.78 -1.40
C SER A 66 -18.18 -1.66 -2.54
N CYS A 67 -17.69 -0.46 -2.83
CA CYS A 67 -16.68 -0.23 -3.87
C CYS A 67 -15.28 0.03 -3.29
N HIS A 68 -15.18 0.79 -2.21
CA HIS A 68 -13.90 1.22 -1.64
C HIS A 68 -13.37 0.32 -0.51
N GLY A 69 -14.05 -0.78 -0.20
CA GLY A 69 -13.57 -1.79 0.75
C GLY A 69 -13.70 -1.37 2.21
N ILE A 70 -13.49 -2.35 3.10
CA ILE A 70 -13.50 -2.14 4.55
C ILE A 70 -12.41 -1.12 4.90
N ASN A 71 -12.73 -0.16 5.78
CA ASN A 71 -11.82 0.91 6.19
C ASN A 71 -11.23 1.73 5.03
N ALA A 72 -11.91 1.78 3.87
CA ALA A 72 -11.43 2.43 2.65
C ALA A 72 -10.11 1.87 2.09
N ALA A 73 -9.84 0.58 2.34
CA ALA A 73 -8.67 -0.15 1.85
C ALA A 73 -8.62 -0.36 0.32
N GLY A 74 -9.67 0.03 -0.40
CA GLY A 74 -9.85 -0.29 -1.81
C GLY A 74 -10.29 -1.74 -2.01
N ARG A 75 -10.77 -2.03 -3.23
CA ARG A 75 -11.09 -3.36 -3.70
C ARG A 75 -10.49 -3.51 -5.09
N HIS A 76 -9.58 -4.46 -5.25
CA HIS A 76 -8.87 -4.69 -6.51
C HIS A 76 -9.86 -4.86 -7.67
N GLU A 77 -9.61 -4.14 -8.78
CA GLU A 77 -10.48 -4.06 -9.98
C GLU A 77 -11.91 -3.51 -9.75
N ILE A 78 -12.21 -2.93 -8.58
CA ILE A 78 -13.56 -2.39 -8.26
C ILE A 78 -13.48 -0.92 -7.84
N GLY A 79 -12.58 -0.57 -6.93
CA GLY A 79 -12.48 0.79 -6.42
C GLY A 79 -11.16 1.05 -5.68
N PRO A 80 -10.59 2.26 -5.80
CA PRO A 80 -9.30 2.56 -5.22
C PRO A 80 -9.38 2.71 -3.69
N PRO A 81 -8.25 2.57 -2.98
CA PRO A 81 -8.16 2.96 -1.58
C PRO A 81 -8.36 4.48 -1.42
N LEU A 82 -9.02 4.91 -0.35
CA LEU A 82 -9.17 6.35 -0.02
C LEU A 82 -8.30 6.80 1.15
N VAL A 83 -7.52 5.88 1.72
CA VAL A 83 -6.60 6.11 2.85
C VAL A 83 -5.18 5.64 2.50
N HIS A 84 -4.70 6.08 1.34
CA HIS A 84 -3.34 5.79 0.85
C HIS A 84 -2.34 6.85 1.29
N LYS A 85 -1.06 6.48 1.44
CA LYS A 85 0.03 7.38 1.87
C LYS A 85 0.22 8.63 0.99
N ILE A 86 -0.20 8.58 -0.27
CA ILE A 86 -0.14 9.73 -1.20
C ILE A 86 -1.15 10.84 -0.86
N TYR A 87 -2.15 10.56 -0.01
CA TYR A 87 -3.14 11.52 0.46
C TYR A 87 -2.71 12.18 1.77
N GLU A 88 -1.43 12.55 1.86
CA GLU A 88 -0.91 13.24 3.04
C GLU A 88 -1.53 14.65 3.19
N PRO A 89 -1.71 15.13 4.43
CA PRO A 89 -2.21 16.47 4.68
C PRO A 89 -1.42 17.52 3.88
N SER A 90 -2.12 18.47 3.26
CA SER A 90 -1.57 19.56 2.44
C SER A 90 -1.22 19.23 0.97
N HIS A 91 -1.43 18.00 0.48
CA HIS A 91 -1.25 17.71 -0.95
C HIS A 91 -2.52 17.99 -1.79
N HIS A 92 -3.70 17.81 -1.20
CA HIS A 92 -4.99 18.13 -1.80
C HIS A 92 -5.87 18.92 -0.82
N SER A 93 -6.66 19.87 -1.32
CA SER A 93 -7.60 20.61 -0.48
C SER A 93 -8.85 19.79 -0.19
N ASP A 94 -9.51 20.04 0.95
CA ASP A 94 -10.78 19.38 1.32
C ASP A 94 -11.84 19.51 0.22
N GLN A 95 -11.88 20.65 -0.47
CA GLN A 95 -12.79 20.92 -1.58
C GLN A 95 -12.66 19.90 -2.73
N SER A 96 -11.47 19.35 -2.95
CA SER A 96 -11.24 18.34 -3.97
C SER A 96 -12.00 17.03 -3.66
N PHE A 97 -12.08 16.65 -2.38
CA PHE A 97 -12.84 15.49 -1.92
C PHE A 97 -14.34 15.71 -2.06
N TYR A 98 -14.85 16.87 -1.63
CA TYR A 98 -16.27 17.23 -1.83
C TYR A 98 -16.68 17.18 -3.30
N ARG A 99 -15.83 17.70 -4.19
CA ARG A 99 -16.09 17.65 -5.63
C ARG A 99 -16.07 16.22 -6.16
N ALA A 100 -15.10 15.39 -5.76
CA ALA A 100 -15.02 13.99 -6.18
C ALA A 100 -16.28 13.21 -5.78
N CYS A 101 -16.80 13.43 -4.57
CA CYS A 101 -18.05 12.83 -4.10
C CYS A 101 -19.28 13.35 -4.87
N GLY A 102 -19.30 14.65 -5.22
CA GLY A 102 -20.48 15.29 -5.82
C GLY A 102 -20.69 14.98 -7.30
N VAL A 103 -19.61 14.80 -8.08
CA VAL A 103 -19.72 14.58 -9.55
C VAL A 103 -19.21 13.22 -10.02
N GLY A 104 -18.70 12.39 -9.10
CA GLY A 104 -18.02 11.14 -9.44
C GLY A 104 -16.69 11.38 -10.17
N ARG A 105 -15.83 10.37 -10.19
CA ARG A 105 -14.60 10.37 -10.99
C ARG A 105 -14.46 9.02 -11.66
N GLU A 106 -14.24 9.05 -12.97
CA GLU A 106 -13.88 7.86 -13.73
C GLU A 106 -12.36 7.70 -13.66
N ILE A 107 -11.91 6.50 -13.27
CA ILE A 107 -10.51 6.05 -13.33
C ILE A 107 -10.29 5.18 -14.58
N THR A 108 -11.03 5.44 -15.65
CA THR A 108 -10.68 4.82 -16.93
C THR A 108 -9.30 5.33 -17.34
N PRO A 109 -8.37 4.43 -17.72
CA PRO A 109 -7.14 4.86 -18.34
C PRO A 109 -7.53 5.63 -19.59
N LEU A 110 -7.11 6.89 -19.67
CA LEU A 110 -7.20 7.77 -20.84
C LEU A 110 -6.45 7.22 -22.07
N ALA A 111 -6.17 5.91 -22.13
CA ALA A 111 -5.40 5.25 -23.19
C ALA A 111 -6.25 4.82 -24.41
N PHE A 112 -7.57 5.04 -24.41
CA PHE A 112 -8.43 4.71 -25.57
C PHE A 112 -9.48 5.79 -25.88
N ARG A 113 -9.07 7.05 -25.91
CA ARG A 113 -9.79 8.12 -26.61
C ARG A 113 -8.85 8.98 -27.41
#